data_AF-A0A1H7TVP3-F1
#
_entry.id   AF-A0A1H7TVP3-F1
#
_cell.length_a   1.000
_cell.length_b   1.000
_cell.length_c   1.000
_cell.angle_alpha   90.00
_cell.angle_beta   90.00
_cell.angle_gamma   90.00
#
_symmetry.space_group_name_H-M   'P 1'
#
loop_
_entity.id
_entity.type
_entity.pdbx_description
1 polymer ?
#
loop_
_entity_poly.entity_id
_entity_poly.type
_entity_poly.pdbx_seq_one_letter_code
_entity_poly.pdbx_strand_id
1 'polypeptide(L)'
;MNIISNTTERRKSSEIDGRLPIRQRFKLASEFLMPLHRLIRRGFATKRKGKSAFGRAMSYVLLRAVCGEYPDQYIDPAAVRLSEGVLQHPIRTEVTRQGRTVRVAVESRMGDLDGLNQAWDDRLVLCAYNPALRVAGINDEERLREDGNVTLKLPPMLADKPVHLYLIVHDRSGQKWSNSKYLGEF
;
A
#
# COMPACT_ATOMS: atom_id res chain seq x y z
N MET A 1 12.40 58.49 -16.67
CA MET A 1 12.10 57.55 -15.56
C MET A 1 10.87 56.76 -15.96
N ASN A 2 11.01 55.46 -16.25
CA ASN A 2 9.87 54.61 -16.60
C ASN A 2 9.24 54.05 -15.33
N ILE A 3 8.00 54.44 -15.06
CA ILE A 3 7.15 53.84 -14.03
C ILE A 3 6.31 52.77 -14.73
N ILE A 4 6.48 51.51 -14.33
CA ILE A 4 5.59 50.40 -14.71
C ILE A 4 4.75 50.09 -13.47
N SER A 5 3.55 50.64 -13.38
CA SER A 5 2.57 50.25 -12.36
C SER A 5 1.88 48.96 -12.79
N ASN A 6 2.08 47.88 -12.03
CA ASN A 6 1.34 46.63 -12.21
C ASN A 6 0.11 46.65 -11.29
N THR A 7 -0.93 47.38 -11.68
CA THR A 7 -2.25 47.26 -11.04
C THR A 7 -2.93 46.03 -11.62
N THR A 8 -2.73 44.87 -10.98
CA THR A 8 -3.42 43.65 -11.38
C THR A 8 -4.86 43.71 -10.88
N GLU A 9 -5.81 44.01 -11.76
CA GLU A 9 -7.23 43.82 -11.48
C GLU A 9 -7.45 42.34 -11.10
N ARG A 10 -7.88 42.10 -9.85
CA ARG A 10 -8.32 40.76 -9.43
C ARG A 10 -9.60 40.43 -10.19
N ARG A 11 -9.48 39.72 -11.31
CA ARG A 11 -10.58 38.97 -11.88
C ARG A 11 -11.12 38.04 -10.79
N LYS A 12 -12.35 38.28 -10.32
CA LYS A 12 -13.11 37.27 -9.59
C LYS A 12 -13.44 36.17 -10.59
N SER A 13 -12.60 35.14 -10.71
CA SER A 13 -12.98 33.96 -11.48
C SER A 13 -13.84 33.06 -10.62
N SER A 14 -15.00 32.69 -11.16
CA SER A 14 -15.84 31.60 -10.68
C SER A 14 -15.25 30.23 -11.06
N GLU A 15 -13.92 30.13 -11.13
CA GLU A 15 -13.19 28.91 -11.46
C GLU A 15 -12.76 28.22 -10.16
N ILE A 16 -12.97 26.91 -10.09
CA ILE A 16 -12.39 26.08 -9.04
C ILE A 16 -10.89 26.36 -9.02
N ASP A 17 -10.36 26.89 -7.91
CA ASP A 17 -8.92 27.10 -7.73
C ASP A 17 -8.22 25.77 -8.05
N GLY A 18 -7.40 25.73 -9.10
CA GLY A 18 -6.72 24.51 -9.57
C GLY A 18 -5.82 23.86 -8.50
N ARG A 19 -5.60 24.55 -7.38
CA ARG A 19 -4.96 24.00 -6.17
C ARG A 19 -5.89 23.04 -5.39
N LEU A 20 -7.21 23.18 -5.48
CA LEU A 20 -8.19 22.36 -4.75
C LEU A 20 -8.14 20.89 -5.18
N PRO A 21 -8.16 20.54 -6.49
CA PRO A 21 -7.96 19.15 -6.92
C PRO A 21 -6.66 18.57 -6.38
N ILE A 22 -5.54 19.30 -6.47
CA ILE A 22 -4.23 18.81 -6.00
C ILE A 22 -4.27 18.58 -4.49
N ARG A 23 -4.80 19.53 -3.70
CA ARG A 23 -4.92 19.41 -2.25
C ARG A 23 -5.76 18.19 -1.85
N GLN A 24 -6.86 17.93 -2.54
CA GLN A 24 -7.69 16.75 -2.27
C GLN A 24 -6.93 15.45 -2.57
N ARG A 25 -6.24 15.34 -3.71
CA ARG A 25 -5.41 14.15 -4.03
C ARG A 25 -4.37 13.87 -2.94
N PHE A 26 -3.64 14.91 -2.50
CA PHE A 26 -2.67 14.79 -1.41
C PHE A 26 -3.32 14.41 -0.08
N LYS A 27 -4.46 14.98 0.26
CA LYS A 27 -5.19 14.62 1.48
C LYS A 27 -5.60 13.15 1.45
N LEU A 28 -6.27 12.70 0.37
CA LEU A 28 -6.73 11.32 0.22
C LEU A 28 -5.57 10.31 0.32
N ALA A 29 -4.48 10.55 -0.42
CA ALA A 29 -3.32 9.67 -0.40
C ALA A 29 -2.66 9.63 0.99
N SER A 30 -2.52 10.77 1.66
CA SER A 30 -1.91 10.82 2.98
C SER A 30 -2.76 10.13 4.03
N GLU A 31 -4.08 10.36 4.02
CA GLU A 31 -5.01 9.74 4.95
C GLU A 31 -5.09 8.22 4.75
N PHE A 32 -5.04 7.76 3.50
CA PHE A 32 -5.01 6.33 3.18
C PHE A 32 -3.75 5.65 3.71
N LEU A 33 -2.57 6.27 3.58
CA LEU A 33 -1.29 5.65 3.91
C LEU A 33 -0.91 5.77 5.40
N MET A 34 -1.48 6.72 6.14
CA MET A 34 -1.09 7.00 7.52
C MET A 34 -1.23 5.78 8.47
N PRO A 35 -2.33 5.00 8.44
CA PRO A 35 -2.45 3.78 9.26
C PRO A 35 -1.41 2.71 8.91
N LEU A 36 -0.89 2.75 7.69
CA LEU A 36 0.07 1.79 7.13
C LEU A 36 1.52 2.26 7.26
N HIS A 37 1.77 3.41 7.93
CA HIS A 37 3.08 4.04 7.99
C HIS A 37 4.19 3.10 8.49
N ARG A 38 3.91 2.28 9.50
CA ARG A 38 4.88 1.30 10.03
C ARG A 38 5.26 0.25 8.98
N LEU A 39 4.28 -0.26 8.24
CA LEU A 39 4.49 -1.24 7.17
C LEU A 39 5.24 -0.60 6.00
N ILE A 40 4.80 0.57 5.54
CA ILE A 40 5.44 1.34 4.45
C ILE A 40 6.90 1.63 4.76
N ARG A 41 7.22 2.03 6.00
CA ARG A 41 8.60 2.32 6.41
C ARG A 41 9.52 1.10 6.25
N ARG A 42 9.01 -0.11 6.48
CA ARG A 42 9.75 -1.36 6.28
C ARG A 42 9.72 -1.79 4.81
N GLY A 43 8.56 -1.78 4.17
CA GLY A 43 8.35 -2.24 2.80
C GLY A 43 8.99 -1.39 1.69
N PHE A 44 9.34 -0.14 1.99
CA PHE A 44 10.08 0.75 1.07
C PHE A 44 11.52 1.01 1.57
N ALA A 45 12.09 0.10 2.38
CA ALA A 45 13.38 0.29 3.03
C ALA A 45 14.58 0.46 2.08
N THR A 46 14.45 0.12 0.79
CA THR A 46 15.52 0.34 -0.18
C THR A 46 15.87 1.83 -0.24
N LYS A 47 17.07 2.19 0.22
CA LYS A 47 17.51 3.59 0.30
C LYS A 47 17.68 4.15 -1.12
N ARG A 48 16.68 4.86 -1.63
CA ARG A 48 16.85 5.77 -2.77
C ARG A 48 17.25 7.14 -2.22
N LYS A 49 18.41 7.66 -2.64
CA LYS A 49 18.92 8.97 -2.20
C LYS A 49 17.82 10.04 -2.39
N GLY A 50 17.54 10.80 -1.32
CA GLY A 50 16.66 11.97 -1.37
C GLY A 50 15.15 11.72 -1.23
N LYS A 51 14.66 10.48 -1.04
CA LYS A 51 13.23 10.23 -0.80
C LYS A 51 12.99 9.31 0.41
N SER A 52 12.12 9.73 1.32
CA SER A 52 11.67 8.87 2.43
C SER A 52 10.78 7.73 1.92
N ALA A 53 10.72 6.63 2.68
CA ALA A 53 9.84 5.49 2.39
C ALA A 53 8.37 5.94 2.18
N PHE A 54 7.87 6.79 3.08
CA PHE A 54 6.52 7.34 2.97
C PHE A 54 6.35 8.23 1.73
N GLY A 55 7.34 9.08 1.41
CA GLY A 55 7.31 9.91 0.21
C GLY A 55 7.28 9.09 -1.09
N ARG A 56 7.92 7.92 -1.13
CA ARG A 56 7.85 7.00 -2.26
C ARG A 56 6.45 6.38 -2.40
N ALA A 57 5.88 5.87 -1.30
CA ALA A 57 4.52 5.35 -1.29
C ALA A 57 3.51 6.42 -1.71
N MET A 58 3.64 7.63 -1.16
CA MET A 58 2.82 8.79 -1.49
C MET A 58 2.86 9.10 -2.98
N SER A 59 4.07 9.20 -3.55
CA SER A 59 4.26 9.46 -4.98
C SER A 59 3.62 8.36 -5.84
N TYR A 60 3.72 7.10 -5.43
CA TYR A 60 3.12 5.99 -6.17
C TYR A 60 1.59 6.08 -6.15
N VAL A 61 0.98 6.28 -4.97
CA VAL A 61 -0.47 6.42 -4.83
C VAL A 61 -0.99 7.60 -5.65
N LEU A 62 -0.36 8.77 -5.55
CA LEU A 62 -0.76 9.96 -6.30
C LEU A 62 -0.74 9.77 -7.82
N LEU A 63 0.19 8.95 -8.33
CA LEU A 63 0.36 8.71 -9.76
C LEU A 63 -0.48 7.54 -10.30
N ARG A 64 -0.83 6.57 -9.46
CA ARG A 64 -1.38 5.28 -9.91
C ARG A 64 -2.71 4.89 -9.30
N ALA A 65 -3.03 5.38 -8.10
CA ALA A 65 -4.17 4.89 -7.32
C ALA A 65 -5.23 5.96 -7.01
N VAL A 66 -4.95 7.25 -7.23
CA VAL A 66 -5.99 8.27 -7.13
C VAL A 66 -6.78 8.32 -8.43
N CYS A 67 -8.06 8.00 -8.35
CA CYS A 67 -9.03 7.97 -9.43
C CYS A 67 -10.10 9.06 -9.25
N GLY A 68 -10.93 9.23 -10.28
CA GLY A 68 -11.98 10.26 -10.31
C GLY A 68 -11.42 11.67 -10.54
N GLU A 69 -12.35 12.62 -10.63
CA GLU A 69 -12.07 14.04 -10.82
C GLU A 69 -12.57 14.84 -9.63
N TYR A 70 -12.02 16.04 -9.40
CA TYR A 70 -12.49 16.89 -8.30
C TYR A 70 -13.97 17.27 -8.51
N PRO A 71 -14.83 17.20 -7.47
CA PRO A 71 -14.54 16.89 -6.06
C PRO A 71 -14.70 15.41 -5.67
N ASP A 72 -15.03 14.51 -6.60
CA ASP A 72 -15.35 13.10 -6.35
C ASP A 72 -14.13 12.17 -6.53
N GLN A 73 -12.96 12.64 -6.09
CA GLN A 73 -11.73 11.86 -6.13
C GLN A 73 -11.74 10.77 -5.06
N TYR A 74 -11.19 9.61 -5.40
CA TYR A 74 -11.08 8.47 -4.47
C TYR A 74 -9.78 7.69 -4.69
N ILE A 75 -9.43 6.83 -3.73
CA ILE A 75 -8.31 5.90 -3.86
C ILE A 75 -8.85 4.55 -4.31
N ASP A 76 -8.32 4.01 -5.40
CA ASP A 76 -8.47 2.60 -5.78
C ASP A 76 -7.48 1.74 -4.95
N PRO A 77 -7.96 0.95 -3.98
CA PRO A 77 -7.11 0.12 -3.14
C PRO A 77 -6.32 -0.93 -3.93
N ALA A 78 -6.86 -1.43 -5.04
CA ALA A 78 -6.20 -2.44 -5.86
C ALA A 78 -4.94 -1.91 -6.54
N ALA A 79 -4.93 -0.61 -6.87
CA ALA A 79 -3.80 0.08 -7.46
C ALA A 79 -2.76 0.58 -6.42
N VAL A 80 -3.03 0.48 -5.11
CA VAL A 80 -2.09 0.92 -4.07
C VAL A 80 -0.93 -0.05 -3.91
N ARG A 81 0.26 0.49 -3.62
CA ARG A 81 1.46 -0.28 -3.30
C ARG A 81 1.98 0.03 -1.89
N LEU A 82 2.09 -1.00 -1.05
CA LEU A 82 2.52 -0.91 0.35
C LEU A 82 4.00 -1.27 0.58
N SER A 83 4.60 -1.97 -0.37
CA SER A 83 6.03 -2.29 -0.39
C SER A 83 6.56 -2.28 -1.83
N GLU A 84 7.85 -2.07 -2.01
CA GLU A 84 8.51 -2.08 -3.32
C GLU A 84 9.81 -2.87 -3.25
N GLY A 85 9.99 -3.82 -4.17
CA GLY A 85 11.24 -4.55 -4.30
C GLY A 85 11.17 -5.66 -5.34
N VAL A 86 12.13 -6.60 -5.24
CA VAL A 86 12.45 -7.59 -6.28
C VAL A 86 12.09 -9.02 -5.92
N LEU A 87 11.69 -9.29 -4.68
CA LEU A 87 11.22 -10.62 -4.31
C LEU A 87 9.93 -10.95 -5.05
N GLN A 88 9.81 -12.19 -5.48
CA GLN A 88 8.62 -12.65 -6.17
C GLN A 88 7.50 -12.92 -5.15
N HIS A 89 6.29 -13.14 -5.65
CA HIS A 89 5.18 -13.66 -4.85
C HIS A 89 5.05 -15.18 -5.00
N PRO A 90 4.34 -15.84 -4.08
CA PRO A 90 3.79 -17.16 -4.34
C PRO A 90 2.97 -17.16 -5.65
N ILE A 91 3.04 -18.27 -6.38
CA ILE A 91 2.45 -18.44 -7.72
C ILE A 91 0.93 -18.52 -7.60
N ARG A 92 0.44 -19.18 -6.55
CA ARG A 92 -0.98 -19.20 -6.22
C ARG A 92 -1.21 -18.72 -4.80
N THR A 93 -2.36 -18.07 -4.63
CA THR A 93 -2.81 -17.51 -3.36
C THR A 93 -4.32 -17.69 -3.29
N GLU A 94 -4.80 -18.40 -2.27
CA GLU A 94 -6.22 -18.62 -2.03
C GLU A 94 -6.59 -18.04 -0.67
N VAL A 95 -7.56 -17.15 -0.64
CA VAL A 95 -7.97 -16.43 0.56
C VAL A 95 -9.25 -17.01 1.10
N THR A 96 -9.29 -17.23 2.41
CA THR A 96 -10.49 -17.61 3.15
C THR A 96 -10.65 -16.70 4.35
N ARG A 97 -11.85 -16.16 4.56
CA ARG A 97 -12.22 -15.39 5.75
C ARG A 97 -13.28 -16.15 6.53
N GLN A 98 -13.02 -16.38 7.81
CA GLN A 98 -13.96 -16.97 8.75
C GLN A 98 -14.07 -16.07 9.98
N GLY A 99 -15.13 -15.25 9.99
CA GLY A 99 -15.32 -14.20 10.99
C GLY A 99 -14.11 -13.27 11.05
N ARG A 100 -13.36 -13.37 12.15
CA ARG A 100 -12.18 -12.55 12.45
C ARG A 100 -10.86 -13.14 11.98
N THR A 101 -10.86 -14.30 11.36
CA THR A 101 -9.63 -14.95 10.91
C THR A 101 -9.58 -14.94 9.40
N VAL A 102 -8.53 -14.35 8.84
CA VAL A 102 -8.21 -14.42 7.42
C VAL A 102 -7.04 -15.37 7.25
N ARG A 103 -7.22 -16.42 6.46
CA ARG A 103 -6.15 -17.37 6.10
C ARG A 103 -5.91 -17.28 4.60
N VAL A 104 -4.65 -17.16 4.23
CA VAL A 104 -4.20 -17.20 2.84
C VAL A 104 -3.34 -18.45 2.67
N ALA A 105 -3.83 -19.43 1.93
CA ALA A 105 -3.02 -20.53 1.45
C ALA A 105 -2.14 -20.03 0.31
N VAL A 106 -0.87 -20.40 0.32
CA VAL A 106 0.12 -19.98 -0.67
C VAL A 106 0.81 -21.18 -1.27
N GLU A 107 0.99 -21.15 -2.58
CA GLU A 107 1.78 -22.14 -3.30
C GLU A 107 2.98 -21.44 -3.93
N SER A 108 4.17 -21.83 -3.50
CA SER A 108 5.44 -21.32 -4.05
C SER A 108 6.13 -22.41 -4.85
N ARG A 109 6.85 -22.04 -5.91
CA ARG A 109 7.82 -22.96 -6.51
C ARG A 109 8.90 -23.23 -5.46
N MET A 110 8.97 -24.46 -4.99
CA MET A 110 10.03 -24.95 -4.12
C MET A 110 11.29 -25.15 -4.96
N GLY A 111 12.40 -24.55 -4.52
CA GLY A 111 13.68 -24.58 -5.22
C GLY A 111 14.15 -23.19 -5.57
N ASP A 112 15.23 -22.75 -4.90
CA ASP A 112 16.00 -21.59 -5.34
C ASP A 112 16.75 -22.03 -6.61
N LEU A 113 16.08 -21.96 -7.75
CA LEU A 113 16.81 -21.88 -9.02
C LEU A 113 17.59 -20.56 -8.92
N ASP A 114 18.89 -20.67 -8.67
CA ASP A 114 19.79 -19.57 -8.30
C ASP A 114 19.40 -18.24 -8.95
N GLY A 115 19.02 -17.26 -8.12
CA GLY A 115 18.77 -15.88 -8.54
C GLY A 115 17.30 -15.50 -8.79
N LEU A 116 16.33 -16.38 -8.53
CA LEU A 116 14.90 -16.06 -8.72
C LEU A 116 14.26 -15.24 -7.58
N ASN A 117 14.98 -14.93 -6.50
CA ASN A 117 14.47 -14.21 -5.33
C ASN A 117 13.20 -14.89 -4.73
N GLN A 118 13.30 -16.20 -4.48
CA GLN A 118 12.22 -17.07 -4.03
C GLN A 118 12.72 -18.04 -2.94
N ALA A 119 13.43 -17.52 -1.94
CA ALA A 119 13.97 -18.38 -0.90
C ALA A 119 12.83 -18.98 -0.07
N TRP A 120 12.97 -20.25 0.31
CA TRP A 120 11.94 -20.98 1.08
C TRP A 120 11.71 -20.36 2.48
N ASP A 121 12.74 -19.70 3.03
CA ASP A 121 12.72 -19.01 4.32
C ASP A 121 12.35 -17.51 4.23
N ASP A 122 11.92 -17.02 3.05
CA ASP A 122 11.34 -15.69 2.97
C ASP A 122 10.05 -15.63 3.79
N ARG A 123 9.81 -14.48 4.41
CA ARG A 123 8.68 -14.24 5.30
C ARG A 123 7.50 -13.63 4.56
N LEU A 124 6.31 -14.06 4.93
CA LEU A 124 5.03 -13.57 4.44
C LEU A 124 4.44 -12.57 5.43
N VAL A 125 4.07 -11.41 4.92
CA VAL A 125 3.33 -10.39 5.64
C VAL A 125 1.99 -10.21 4.95
N LEU A 126 0.93 -10.61 5.64
CA LEU A 126 -0.45 -10.37 5.25
C LEU A 126 -0.95 -9.12 5.98
N CYS A 127 -1.42 -8.14 5.23
CA CYS A 127 -2.04 -6.93 5.75
C CYS A 127 -3.52 -6.89 5.37
N ALA A 128 -4.39 -6.64 6.36
CA ALA A 128 -5.78 -6.29 6.15
C ALA A 128 -5.99 -4.82 6.48
N TYR A 129 -6.68 -4.10 5.60
CA TYR A 129 -6.90 -2.67 5.75
C TYR A 129 -8.32 -2.27 5.40
N ASN A 130 -8.95 -1.48 6.26
CA ASN A 130 -10.20 -0.79 5.94
C ASN A 130 -9.93 0.73 5.84
N PRO A 131 -9.95 1.30 4.61
CA PRO A 131 -9.71 2.73 4.37
C PRO A 131 -10.74 3.65 5.02
N ALA A 132 -12.00 3.24 5.11
CA ALA A 132 -13.07 4.05 5.70
C ALA A 132 -12.87 4.23 7.21
N LEU A 133 -12.47 3.15 7.90
CA LEU A 133 -12.16 3.17 9.33
C LEU A 133 -10.73 3.61 9.65
N ARG A 134 -9.85 3.65 8.65
CA ARG A 134 -8.41 3.92 8.80
C ARG A 134 -7.74 2.96 9.79
N VAL A 135 -8.19 1.70 9.81
CA VAL A 135 -7.64 0.65 10.67
C VAL A 135 -7.00 -0.42 9.80
N ALA A 136 -5.74 -0.73 10.10
CA ALA A 136 -4.97 -1.79 9.47
C ALA A 136 -4.48 -2.81 10.52
N GLY A 137 -4.39 -4.08 10.13
CA GLY A 137 -3.76 -5.14 10.89
C GLY A 137 -2.77 -5.92 10.01
N ILE A 138 -1.75 -6.49 10.62
CA ILE A 138 -0.82 -7.44 9.98
C ILE A 138 -0.75 -8.72 10.81
N ASN A 139 -0.30 -9.83 10.24
CA ASN A 139 -0.10 -11.07 11.00
C ASN A 139 0.92 -10.87 12.12
N ASP A 140 0.58 -11.32 13.31
CA ASP A 140 1.44 -11.22 14.51
C ASP A 140 2.58 -12.25 14.45
N GLU A 141 2.25 -13.46 14.02
CA GLU A 141 3.21 -14.56 13.88
C GLU A 141 3.95 -14.45 12.56
N GLU A 142 5.26 -14.62 12.64
CA GLU A 142 6.11 -14.77 11.46
C GLU A 142 5.74 -16.06 10.74
N ARG A 143 5.52 -15.96 9.42
CA ARG A 143 5.18 -17.09 8.56
C ARG A 143 6.14 -17.14 7.39
N LEU A 144 6.62 -18.33 7.09
CA LEU A 144 7.57 -18.56 6.00
C LEU A 144 6.83 -18.92 4.72
N ARG A 145 7.51 -18.79 3.59
CA ARG A 145 6.99 -19.31 2.31
C ARG A 145 6.76 -20.82 2.37
N GLU A 146 7.63 -21.56 3.04
CA GLU A 146 7.52 -23.01 3.20
C GLU A 146 6.32 -23.47 4.03
N ASP A 147 5.80 -22.62 4.92
CA ASP A 147 4.61 -22.95 5.73
C ASP A 147 3.37 -23.16 4.85
N GLY A 148 3.40 -22.70 3.60
CA GLY A 148 2.30 -22.85 2.64
C GLY A 148 1.05 -22.05 3.00
N ASN A 149 1.08 -21.26 4.08
CA ASN A 149 -0.02 -20.40 4.46
C ASN A 149 0.40 -19.26 5.41
N VAL A 150 -0.39 -18.20 5.42
CA VAL A 150 -0.30 -17.11 6.40
C VAL A 150 -1.68 -16.80 6.96
N THR A 151 -1.76 -16.58 8.26
CA THR A 151 -3.02 -16.29 8.96
C THR A 151 -2.94 -14.96 9.68
N LEU A 152 -4.01 -14.18 9.60
CA LEU A 152 -4.19 -12.89 10.26
C LEU A 152 -5.48 -12.92 11.08
N LYS A 153 -5.36 -12.64 12.39
CA LYS A 153 -6.50 -12.35 13.24
C LYS A 153 -6.84 -10.86 13.14
N LEU A 154 -7.99 -10.55 12.57
CA LEU A 154 -8.47 -9.18 12.42
C LEU A 154 -8.69 -8.51 13.79
N PRO A 155 -8.31 -7.22 13.92
CA PRO A 155 -8.72 -6.39 15.04
C PRO A 155 -10.24 -6.44 15.25
N PRO A 156 -10.75 -6.34 16.48
CA PRO A 156 -12.19 -6.42 16.75
C PRO A 156 -13.03 -5.46 15.91
N MET A 157 -12.49 -4.26 15.64
CA MET A 157 -13.15 -3.22 14.85
C MET A 157 -13.38 -3.61 13.37
N LEU A 158 -12.67 -4.62 12.87
CA LEU A 158 -12.73 -5.08 11.47
C LEU A 158 -13.50 -6.40 11.31
N ALA A 159 -14.03 -6.98 12.40
CA ALA A 159 -14.63 -8.31 12.41
C ALA A 159 -15.74 -8.50 11.38
N ASP A 160 -16.62 -7.51 11.24
CA ASP A 160 -17.80 -7.53 10.36
C ASP A 160 -17.73 -6.42 9.29
N LYS A 161 -16.53 -5.95 8.99
CA LYS A 161 -16.29 -4.87 8.03
C LYS A 161 -15.52 -5.40 6.82
N PRO A 162 -15.75 -4.85 5.63
CA PRO A 162 -14.94 -5.18 4.47
C PRO A 162 -13.48 -4.79 4.73
N VAL A 163 -12.56 -5.61 4.28
CA VAL A 163 -11.11 -5.35 4.38
C VAL A 163 -10.43 -5.64 3.05
N HIS A 164 -9.57 -4.72 2.64
CA HIS A 164 -8.64 -4.91 1.53
C HIS A 164 -7.42 -5.67 2.02
N LEU A 165 -7.07 -6.75 1.32
CA LEU A 165 -5.95 -7.61 1.67
C LEU A 165 -4.75 -7.37 0.76
N TYR A 166 -3.57 -7.30 1.38
CA TYR A 166 -2.29 -7.19 0.67
C TYR A 166 -1.32 -8.25 1.19
N LEU A 167 -0.70 -9.00 0.28
CA LEU A 167 0.39 -9.90 0.58
C LEU A 167 1.73 -9.25 0.22
N ILE A 168 2.70 -9.41 1.09
CA ILE A 168 4.06 -8.91 0.94
C ILE A 168 5.02 -10.02 1.34
N VAL A 169 6.14 -10.11 0.64
CA VAL A 169 7.23 -11.03 0.95
C VAL A 169 8.46 -10.21 1.32
N HIS A 170 9.21 -10.64 2.33
CA HIS A 170 10.54 -10.09 2.61
C HIS A 170 11.53 -11.18 2.99
N ASP A 171 12.81 -10.91 2.75
CA ASP A 171 13.87 -11.85 3.06
C ASP A 171 14.11 -11.93 4.57
N ARG A 172 14.92 -12.90 4.99
CA ARG A 172 15.29 -13.08 6.39
C ARG A 172 15.94 -11.88 7.06
N SER A 173 16.64 -11.06 6.30
CA SER A 173 17.26 -9.85 6.83
C SER A 173 16.33 -8.63 6.87
N GLY A 174 15.14 -8.71 6.24
CA GLY A 174 14.21 -7.59 6.09
C GLY A 174 14.75 -6.46 5.20
N GLN A 175 15.72 -6.75 4.33
CA GLN A 175 16.35 -5.80 3.42
C GLN A 175 15.80 -5.89 2.00
N LYS A 176 15.45 -7.11 1.56
CA LYS A 176 14.79 -7.33 0.27
C LYS A 176 13.31 -7.56 0.52
N TRP A 177 12.50 -6.91 -0.30
CA TRP A 177 11.05 -6.96 -0.22
C TRP A 177 10.48 -7.29 -1.60
N SER A 178 9.23 -7.73 -1.67
CA SER A 178 8.45 -7.78 -2.90
C SER A 178 7.72 -6.45 -3.11
N ASN A 179 7.23 -6.21 -4.32
CA ASN A 179 6.08 -5.31 -4.46
C ASN A 179 4.90 -5.87 -3.65
N SER A 180 4.01 -5.07 -3.08
CA SER A 180 2.79 -5.63 -2.46
C SER A 180 1.84 -6.18 -3.52
N LYS A 181 1.22 -7.33 -3.26
CA LYS A 181 0.18 -7.93 -4.11
C LYS A 181 -1.18 -7.73 -3.46
N TYR A 182 -2.10 -7.04 -4.14
CA TYR A 182 -3.49 -6.96 -3.72
C TYR A 182 -4.17 -8.31 -3.92
N LEU A 183 -4.89 -8.79 -2.91
CA LEU A 183 -5.59 -10.08 -2.94
C LEU A 183 -7.10 -9.95 -3.10
N GLY A 184 -7.66 -8.74 -2.97
CA GLY A 184 -9.10 -8.50 -3.03
C GLY A 184 -9.67 -7.86 -1.76
N GLU A 185 -10.97 -7.67 -1.79
CA GLU A 185 -11.80 -7.23 -0.66
C GLU A 185 -12.58 -8.43 -0.13
N PHE A 186 -12.59 -8.59 1.19
CA PHE A 186 -13.22 -9.70 1.90
C PHE A 186 -13.96 -9.21 3.13
#